data_AF-A0A2H0ULN3-F1
#
_entry.id   AF-A0A2H0ULN3-F1
#
_cell.length_a   1.000
_cell.length_b   1.000
_cell.length_c   1.000
_cell.angle_alpha   90.00
_cell.angle_beta   90.00
_cell.angle_gamma   90.00
#
_symmetry.space_group_name_H-M   'P 1'
#
loop_
_entity.id
_entity.type
_entity.pdbx_description
1 polymer ?
#
loop_
_entity_poly.entity_id
_entity_poly.type
_entity_poly.pdbx_seq_one_letter_code
_entity_poly.pdbx_strand_id
1 'polypeptide(L)'
;MRQSDWCQVVLFLLMIGAVLFATTPALRILGIMPNFVLAIMVIFLLTSPGLGLYFILLLAAAVGLSVGPVVGLPAFATVVVGLFLYWLRARFLAGGLLSVFFLVLLGTVATYLIVEPGFLLEAPVIVLLEFVYTIGTTALLLIAIRLIFNETITGSTI
;
A
#
# COMPACT_ATOMS: atom_id res chain seq x y z
N MET A 1 -10.72 -24.20 -0.83
CA MET A 1 -9.88 -22.99 -0.79
C MET A 1 -9.08 -23.01 0.50
N ARG A 2 -7.77 -22.77 0.43
CA ARG A 2 -6.89 -22.67 1.60
C ARG A 2 -7.12 -21.33 2.31
N GLN A 3 -6.77 -21.23 3.59
CA GLN A 3 -6.92 -20.00 4.37
C GLN A 3 -6.17 -18.81 3.75
N SER A 4 -5.03 -19.08 3.11
CA SER A 4 -4.27 -18.11 2.31
C SER A 4 -5.11 -17.47 1.19
N ASP A 5 -5.99 -18.24 0.53
CA ASP A 5 -6.75 -17.78 -0.62
C ASP A 5 -7.79 -16.73 -0.18
N TRP A 6 -8.39 -16.91 1.00
CA TRP A 6 -9.34 -15.97 1.58
C TRP A 6 -8.69 -14.65 1.98
N CYS A 7 -7.46 -14.68 2.50
CA CYS A 7 -6.71 -13.45 2.80
C CYS A 7 -6.46 -12.62 1.53
N GLN A 8 -6.10 -13.28 0.41
CA GLN A 8 -5.88 -12.59 -0.87
C GLN A 8 -7.17 -11.98 -1.40
N VAL A 9 -8.31 -12.69 -1.29
CA VAL A 9 -9.63 -12.17 -1.68
C VAL A 9 -9.98 -10.93 -0.85
N VAL A 10 -9.81 -10.97 0.48
CA VAL A 10 -10.08 -9.82 1.35
C VAL A 10 -9.20 -8.63 0.97
N LEU A 11 -7.91 -8.84 0.76
CA LEU A 11 -7.01 -7.76 0.34
C LEU A 11 -7.38 -7.18 -1.03
N PHE A 12 -7.85 -8.00 -1.96
CA PHE A 12 -8.33 -7.54 -3.26
C PHE A 12 -9.60 -6.69 -3.13
N LEU A 13 -10.54 -7.11 -2.29
CA LEU A 13 -11.74 -6.32 -1.99
C LEU A 13 -11.40 -5.01 -1.29
N LEU A 14 -10.45 -5.03 -0.35
CA LEU A 14 -9.95 -3.81 0.29
C LEU A 14 -9.29 -2.89 -0.73
N MET A 15 -8.54 -3.41 -1.70
CA MET A 15 -7.91 -2.60 -2.75
C MET A 15 -8.98 -1.88 -3.59
N ILE A 16 -10.02 -2.59 -4.01
CA ILE A 16 -11.14 -1.97 -4.73
C ILE A 16 -11.77 -0.86 -3.89
N GLY A 17 -12.03 -1.12 -2.60
CA GLY A 17 -12.52 -0.10 -1.67
C GLY A 17 -11.60 1.12 -1.58
N ALA A 18 -10.30 0.90 -1.40
CA ALA A 18 -9.31 1.97 -1.30
C ALA A 18 -9.26 2.84 -2.56
N VAL A 19 -9.36 2.23 -3.75
CA VAL A 19 -9.41 2.95 -5.02
C VAL A 19 -10.70 3.76 -5.15
N LEU A 20 -11.86 3.17 -4.82
CA LEU A 20 -13.15 3.86 -4.87
C LEU A 20 -13.20 5.06 -3.90
N PHE A 21 -12.59 4.92 -2.73
CA PHE A 21 -12.56 5.97 -1.73
C PHE A 21 -11.31 6.88 -1.81
N ALA A 22 -10.44 6.69 -2.81
CA ALA A 22 -9.17 7.43 -2.95
C ALA A 22 -9.33 8.95 -3.10
N THR A 23 -10.53 9.44 -3.41
CA THR A 23 -10.86 10.87 -3.47
C THR A 23 -11.96 11.28 -2.51
N THR A 24 -12.44 10.38 -1.67
CA THR A 24 -13.56 10.66 -0.79
C THR A 24 -13.06 11.43 0.44
N PRO A 25 -13.60 12.64 0.71
CA PRO A 25 -13.16 13.45 1.83
C PRO A 25 -13.49 12.82 3.20
N ALA A 26 -14.43 11.87 3.26
CA ALA A 26 -14.80 11.15 4.47
C ALA A 26 -13.66 10.35 5.11
N LEU A 27 -12.60 10.03 4.35
CA LEU A 27 -11.43 9.32 4.85
C LEU A 27 -10.27 10.23 5.29
N ARG A 28 -10.48 11.55 5.30
CA ARG A 28 -9.49 12.50 5.81
C ARG A 28 -9.44 12.46 7.34
N ILE A 29 -8.27 12.13 7.87
CA ILE A 29 -7.99 12.19 9.31
C ILE A 29 -7.35 13.55 9.59
N LEU A 30 -8.05 14.42 10.33
CA LEU A 30 -7.58 15.78 10.63
C LEU A 30 -7.17 16.58 9.36
N GLY A 31 -7.90 16.37 8.26
CA GLY A 31 -7.65 17.04 6.97
C GLY A 31 -6.60 16.35 6.09
N ILE A 32 -5.92 15.31 6.58
CA ILE A 32 -4.86 14.58 5.87
C ILE A 32 -5.41 13.25 5.38
N MET A 33 -5.11 12.89 4.14
CA MET A 33 -5.65 11.70 3.49
C MET A 33 -4.59 10.58 3.48
N PRO A 34 -4.75 9.50 4.26
CA PRO A 34 -3.82 8.39 4.23
C PRO A 34 -3.86 7.69 2.86
N ASN A 35 -2.72 7.25 2.36
CA ASN A 35 -2.66 6.52 1.09
C ASN A 35 -3.02 5.04 1.30
N PHE A 36 -4.32 4.74 1.30
CA PHE A 36 -4.83 3.38 1.51
C PHE A 36 -4.42 2.40 0.40
N VAL A 37 -4.25 2.88 -0.84
CA VAL A 37 -3.77 2.05 -1.96
C VAL A 37 -2.36 1.55 -1.65
N LEU A 38 -1.45 2.46 -1.26
CA LEU A 38 -0.10 2.11 -0.85
C LEU A 38 -0.11 1.16 0.36
N ALA A 39 -0.93 1.43 1.37
CA ALA A 39 -1.03 0.56 2.56
C ALA A 39 -1.39 -0.88 2.18
N ILE A 40 -2.40 -1.07 1.33
CA ILE A 40 -2.83 -2.40 0.90
C ILE A 40 -1.79 -3.07 0.01
N MET A 41 -1.13 -2.32 -0.87
CA MET A 41 -0.02 -2.85 -1.68
C MET A 41 1.10 -3.38 -0.78
N VAL A 42 1.49 -2.63 0.25
CA VAL A 42 2.53 -3.06 1.20
C VAL A 42 2.09 -4.33 1.95
N ILE A 43 0.85 -4.38 2.44
CA ILE A 43 0.35 -5.57 3.14
C ILE A 43 0.33 -6.78 2.21
N PHE A 44 -0.22 -6.63 1.02
CA PHE A 44 -0.26 -7.69 0.02
C PHE A 44 1.13 -8.17 -0.33
N LEU A 45 2.07 -7.24 -0.48
CA LEU A 45 3.45 -7.57 -0.76
C LEU A 45 4.06 -8.39 0.38
N LEU A 46 3.70 -8.14 1.64
CA LEU A 46 4.21 -8.88 2.80
C LEU A 46 3.53 -10.23 3.03
N THR A 47 2.25 -10.39 2.65
CA THR A 47 1.47 -11.62 2.89
C THR A 47 1.38 -12.54 1.66
N SER A 48 1.56 -12.01 0.44
CA SER A 48 1.39 -12.80 -0.78
C SER A 48 2.67 -13.56 -1.18
N PRO A 49 2.56 -14.85 -1.53
CA PRO A 49 3.70 -15.67 -1.94
C PRO A 49 4.10 -15.48 -3.41
N GLY A 50 3.29 -14.82 -4.25
CA GLY A 50 3.47 -14.83 -5.71
C GLY A 50 3.46 -13.46 -6.37
N LEU A 51 4.43 -13.23 -7.27
CA LEU A 51 4.49 -12.03 -8.13
C LEU A 51 3.23 -11.87 -8.98
N GLY A 52 2.65 -12.97 -9.49
CA GLY A 52 1.49 -12.93 -10.37
C GLY A 52 0.26 -12.28 -9.73
N LEU A 53 -0.08 -12.68 -8.50
CA LEU A 53 -1.21 -12.09 -7.78
C LEU A 53 -0.97 -10.62 -7.43
N TYR A 54 0.26 -10.26 -7.06
CA TYR A 54 0.63 -8.87 -6.80
C TYR A 54 0.49 -8.01 -8.05
N PHE A 55 0.91 -8.53 -9.21
CA PHE A 55 0.76 -7.85 -10.49
C PHE A 55 -0.70 -7.64 -10.88
N ILE A 56 -1.57 -8.64 -10.65
CA ILE A 56 -3.02 -8.51 -10.87
C ILE A 56 -3.61 -7.42 -9.98
N LEU A 57 -3.25 -7.38 -8.70
CA LEU A 57 -3.69 -6.35 -7.77
C LEU A 57 -3.21 -4.95 -8.18
N LEU A 58 -1.96 -4.84 -8.62
CA LEU A 58 -1.36 -3.60 -9.09
C LEU A 58 -2.04 -3.07 -10.36
N LEU A 59 -2.36 -3.96 -11.31
CA LEU A 59 -3.15 -3.60 -12.49
C LEU A 59 -4.57 -3.20 -12.12
N ALA A 60 -5.24 -3.91 -11.21
CA ALA A 60 -6.58 -3.56 -10.76
C ALA A 60 -6.60 -2.17 -10.10
N ALA A 61 -5.61 -1.87 -9.26
CA ALA A 61 -5.45 -0.56 -8.65
C ALA A 61 -5.22 0.54 -9.70
N ALA A 62 -4.31 0.30 -10.65
CA ALA A 62 -4.02 1.24 -11.72
C ALA A 62 -5.25 1.51 -12.62
N VAL A 63 -5.95 0.46 -13.03
CA VAL A 63 -7.17 0.58 -13.84
C VAL A 63 -8.24 1.34 -13.05
N GLY A 64 -8.50 0.98 -11.80
CA GLY A 64 -9.51 1.67 -11.01
C GLY A 64 -9.17 3.13 -10.76
N LEU A 65 -7.89 3.47 -10.55
CA LEU A 65 -7.45 4.87 -10.45
C LEU A 65 -7.55 5.61 -11.79
N SER A 66 -7.34 4.93 -12.91
CA SER A 66 -7.45 5.55 -14.26
C SER A 66 -8.89 5.86 -14.68
N VAL A 67 -9.86 5.10 -14.18
CA VAL A 67 -11.30 5.30 -14.43
C VAL A 67 -11.94 6.18 -13.33
N GLY A 68 -11.27 6.30 -12.18
CA GLY A 68 -11.68 7.17 -11.09
C GLY A 68 -11.50 8.66 -11.41
N PRO A 69 -11.89 9.55 -10.48
CA PRO A 69 -11.90 11.00 -10.68
C PRO A 69 -10.52 11.67 -10.81
N VAL A 70 -9.41 10.91 -10.75
CA VAL A 70 -8.04 11.44 -10.87
C VAL A 70 -7.35 10.78 -12.06
N VAL A 71 -7.19 11.53 -13.15
CA VAL A 71 -6.83 10.94 -14.45
C VAL A 71 -5.32 10.70 -14.59
N GLY A 72 -4.95 9.45 -14.91
CA GLY A 72 -3.69 9.06 -15.57
C GLY A 72 -2.43 9.00 -14.70
N LEU A 73 -2.04 10.11 -14.06
CA LEU A 73 -0.76 10.21 -13.34
C LEU A 73 -0.69 9.32 -12.08
N PRO A 74 -1.73 9.26 -11.22
CA PRO A 74 -1.72 8.40 -10.03
C PRO A 74 -1.75 6.90 -10.37
N ALA A 75 -2.41 6.53 -11.47
CA ALA A 75 -2.43 5.16 -11.96
C ALA A 75 -1.02 4.72 -12.39
N PHE A 76 -0.32 5.56 -13.15
CA PHE A 76 1.07 5.33 -13.53
C PHE A 76 2.00 5.26 -12.31
N ALA A 77 1.88 6.21 -11.38
CA ALA A 77 2.65 6.22 -10.13
C ALA A 77 2.44 4.93 -9.34
N THR A 78 1.20 4.46 -9.22
CA THR A 78 0.87 3.21 -8.52
C THR A 78 1.61 2.01 -9.12
N VAL A 79 1.65 1.91 -10.46
CA VAL A 79 2.36 0.82 -11.14
C VAL A 79 3.87 0.90 -10.87
N VAL A 80 4.47 2.06 -11.08
CA VAL A 80 5.93 2.25 -10.94
C VAL A 80 6.36 2.05 -9.49
N VAL A 81 5.67 2.69 -8.55
CA VAL A 81 5.93 2.56 -7.11
C VAL A 81 5.74 1.12 -6.68
N GLY A 82 4.68 0.44 -7.12
CA GLY A 82 4.45 -0.94 -6.73
C GLY A 82 5.50 -1.91 -7.23
N LEU A 83 5.97 -1.77 -8.47
CA LEU A 83 7.09 -2.55 -8.99
C LEU A 83 8.39 -2.26 -8.23
N PHE A 84 8.64 -0.98 -7.92
CA PHE A 84 9.78 -0.56 -7.11
C PHE A 84 9.76 -1.18 -5.71
N LEU A 85 8.62 -1.14 -5.02
CA LEU A 85 8.45 -1.74 -3.70
C LEU A 85 8.61 -3.26 -3.73
N TYR A 86 8.10 -3.92 -4.77
CA TYR A 86 8.30 -5.35 -4.97
C TYR A 86 9.79 -5.69 -5.10
N TRP A 87 10.50 -4.97 -5.96
CA TRP A 87 11.95 -5.13 -6.15
C TRP A 87 12.71 -4.90 -4.84
N LEU A 88 12.32 -3.88 -4.08
CA LEU A 88 12.97 -3.51 -2.82
C LEU A 88 12.75 -4.57 -1.73
N ARG A 89 11.53 -5.11 -1.60
CA ARG A 89 11.26 -6.26 -0.72
C ARG A 89 12.11 -7.45 -1.12
N ALA A 90 12.08 -7.82 -2.40
CA ALA A 90 12.76 -9.01 -2.90
C ALA A 90 14.28 -8.97 -2.65
N ARG A 91 14.87 -7.78 -2.56
CA ARG A 91 16.32 -7.61 -2.47
C ARG A 91 16.84 -7.28 -1.06
N PHE A 92 16.07 -6.57 -0.23
CA PHE A 92 16.62 -5.96 0.98
C PHE A 92 15.81 -6.17 2.26
N LEU A 93 14.53 -6.54 2.20
CA LEU A 93 13.65 -6.49 3.38
C LEU A 93 13.09 -7.87 3.74
N ALA A 94 13.48 -8.38 4.92
CA ALA A 94 12.83 -9.54 5.55
C ALA A 94 11.38 -9.21 5.94
N GLY A 95 10.46 -10.18 6.00
CA GLY A 95 9.00 -9.96 6.20
C GLY A 95 8.53 -9.42 7.57
N GLY A 96 9.32 -8.59 8.25
CA GLY A 96 9.02 -8.02 9.57
C GLY A 96 8.30 -6.66 9.54
N LEU A 97 7.92 -6.18 10.73
CA LEU A 97 7.25 -4.88 10.91
C LEU A 97 8.12 -3.68 10.50
N LEU A 98 9.43 -3.78 10.65
CA LEU A 98 10.38 -2.75 10.19
C LEU A 98 10.28 -2.53 8.67
N SER A 99 9.94 -3.58 7.92
CA SER A 99 9.77 -3.50 6.47
C SER A 99 8.52 -2.72 6.08
N VAL A 100 7.48 -2.73 6.92
CA VAL A 100 6.32 -1.85 6.75
C VAL A 100 6.77 -0.39 6.78
N PHE A 101 7.63 -0.01 7.73
CA PHE A 101 8.15 1.35 7.83
C PHE A 101 8.88 1.77 6.55
N PHE A 102 9.86 0.99 6.09
CA PHE A 102 10.64 1.34 4.91
C PHE A 102 9.82 1.31 3.62
N LEU A 103 8.95 0.32 3.43
CA LEU A 103 8.13 0.22 2.23
C LEU A 103 7.11 1.36 2.15
N VAL A 104 6.48 1.73 3.27
CA VAL A 104 5.57 2.87 3.28
C VAL A 104 6.33 4.18 3.08
N LEU A 105 7.47 4.38 3.76
CA LEU A 105 8.26 5.61 3.62
C LEU A 105 8.71 5.82 2.18
N LEU A 106 9.37 4.81 1.61
CA LEU A 106 9.89 4.87 0.25
C LEU A 106 8.76 4.91 -0.78
N GLY A 107 7.64 4.23 -0.51
CA GLY A 107 6.45 4.28 -1.34
C GLY A 107 5.81 5.67 -1.38
N THR A 108 5.64 6.31 -0.22
CA THR A 108 5.11 7.68 -0.12
C THR A 108 6.02 8.66 -0.86
N VAL A 109 7.33 8.63 -0.58
CA VAL A 109 8.30 9.52 -1.25
C VAL A 109 8.30 9.29 -2.76
N ALA A 110 8.38 8.04 -3.22
CA ALA A 110 8.37 7.72 -4.65
C ALA A 110 7.06 8.14 -5.34
N THR A 111 5.91 8.01 -4.65
CA THR A 111 4.62 8.47 -5.17
C THR A 111 4.64 9.98 -5.38
N TYR A 112 5.08 10.75 -4.39
CA TYR A 112 5.15 12.20 -4.52
C TYR A 112 6.17 12.66 -5.56
N LEU A 113 7.32 12.00 -5.68
CA LEU A 113 8.30 12.32 -6.72
C LEU A 113 7.74 12.15 -8.15
N ILE A 114 6.80 11.22 -8.35
CA ILE A 114 6.18 10.97 -9.65
C ILE A 114 4.96 11.88 -9.86
N VAL A 115 4.11 12.02 -8.85
CA VAL A 115 2.82 12.72 -8.98
C VAL A 115 2.99 14.23 -8.86
N GLU A 116 3.73 14.70 -7.86
CA GLU A 116 3.84 16.11 -7.54
C GLU A 116 5.14 16.41 -6.76
N PRO A 117 6.30 16.44 -7.44
CA PRO A 117 7.60 16.53 -6.77
C PRO A 117 7.80 17.84 -5.99
N GLY A 118 7.18 18.93 -6.45
CA GLY A 118 7.22 20.24 -5.75
C GLY A 118 6.59 20.19 -4.36
N PHE A 119 5.55 19.37 -4.18
CA PHE A 119 4.80 19.27 -2.93
C PHE A 119 5.66 18.76 -1.75
N LEU A 120 6.69 17.94 -2.04
CA LEU A 120 7.65 17.48 -1.01
C LEU A 120 8.40 18.63 -0.35
N LEU A 121 8.70 19.68 -1.12
CA LEU A 121 9.44 20.85 -0.65
C LEU A 121 8.51 21.93 -0.12
N GLU A 122 7.34 22.09 -0.73
CA GLU A 122 6.36 23.10 -0.34
C GLU A 122 5.63 22.76 0.96
N ALA A 123 5.30 21.47 1.18
CA ALA A 123 4.50 21.01 2.31
C ALA A 123 5.06 19.74 2.99
N PRO A 124 6.34 19.75 3.45
CA PRO A 124 6.99 18.54 3.99
C PRO A 124 6.28 17.98 5.23
N VAL A 125 5.63 18.85 6.02
CA VAL A 125 4.87 18.43 7.21
C VAL A 125 3.62 17.62 6.82
N ILE A 126 2.93 17.99 5.74
CA ILE A 126 1.76 17.26 5.26
C ILE A 126 2.18 15.86 4.78
N VAL A 127 3.28 15.78 4.01
CA VAL A 127 3.83 14.50 3.54
C VAL A 127 4.26 13.62 4.71
N LEU A 128 4.93 14.20 5.71
CA LEU A 128 5.32 13.47 6.91
C LEU A 128 4.11 12.91 7.66
N LEU A 129 3.06 13.71 7.83
CA LEU A 129 1.83 13.28 8.49
C LEU A 129 1.09 12.21 7.66
N GLU A 130 1.03 12.35 6.34
CA GLU A 130 0.47 11.32 5.46
C GLU A 130 1.24 10.00 5.60
N PHE A 131 2.57 10.06 5.63
CA PHE A 131 3.42 8.91 5.93
C PHE A 131 3.05 8.29 7.29
N VAL A 132 2.94 9.08 8.36
CA VAL A 132 2.59 8.61 9.71
C VAL A 132 1.21 7.97 9.75
N TYR A 133 0.21 8.55 9.08
CA TYR A 133 -1.11 7.94 9.01
C TYR A 133 -1.11 6.68 8.15
N THR A 134 -0.36 6.67 7.04
CA THR A 134 -0.28 5.52 6.14
C THR A 134 0.43 4.35 6.80
N ILE A 135 1.53 4.59 7.53
CA ILE A 135 2.21 3.52 8.27
C ILE A 135 1.34 2.99 9.42
N GLY A 136 0.64 3.88 10.13
CA GLY A 136 -0.28 3.52 11.21
C GLY A 136 -1.43 2.65 10.69
N THR A 137 -2.08 3.05 9.60
CA THR A 137 -3.16 2.24 8.98
C THR A 137 -2.62 0.92 8.43
N THR A 138 -1.45 0.93 7.78
CA THR A 138 -0.81 -0.29 7.27
C THR A 138 -0.50 -1.29 8.38
N ALA A 139 0.08 -0.83 9.49
CA ALA A 139 0.41 -1.67 10.63
C ALA A 139 -0.84 -2.24 11.31
N LEU A 140 -1.86 -1.40 11.53
CA LEU A 140 -3.13 -1.84 12.13
C LEU A 140 -3.85 -2.87 11.25
N LEU A 141 -3.93 -2.63 9.94
CA LEU A 141 -4.54 -3.57 9.00
C LEU A 141 -3.75 -4.89 8.92
N LEU A 142 -2.42 -4.83 8.91
CA LEU A 142 -1.57 -6.03 8.92
C LEU A 142 -1.80 -6.86 10.19
N ILE A 143 -1.86 -6.21 11.36
CA ILE A 143 -2.16 -6.87 12.64
C ILE A 143 -3.56 -7.51 12.58
N ALA A 144 -4.57 -6.77 12.13
CA ALA A 144 -5.94 -7.27 12.02
C ALA A 144 -6.03 -8.49 11.08
N ILE A 145 -5.37 -8.45 9.92
CA ILE A 145 -5.33 -9.57 8.97
C ILE A 145 -4.65 -10.78 9.61
N ARG A 146 -3.51 -10.60 10.27
CA ARG A 146 -2.82 -11.71 10.95
C ARG A 146 -3.67 -12.34 12.05
N LEU A 147 -4.42 -11.53 12.82
CA LEU A 147 -5.34 -12.02 13.83
C LEU A 147 -6.53 -12.80 13.23
N ILE A 148 -7.13 -12.29 12.14
CA ILE A 148 -8.29 -12.92 11.49
C ILE A 148 -7.88 -14.21 10.77
N PHE A 149 -6.75 -14.21 10.08
CA PHE A 149 -6.29 -15.33 9.26
C PHE A 149 -5.26 -16.22 9.95
N ASN A 150 -5.01 -16.00 11.24
CA ASN A 150 -4.09 -16.76 12.07
C ASN A 150 -2.69 -16.94 11.44
N GLU A 151 -2.26 -15.94 10.67
CA GLU A 151 -0.91 -15.91 10.11
C GLU A 151 0.05 -15.55 11.27
N THR A 152 0.77 -16.55 11.78
CA THR A 152 1.67 -16.37 12.91
C THR A 152 2.71 -15.28 12.62
N ILE A 153 2.92 -14.41 13.61
CA ILE A 153 4.06 -13.49 13.69
C ILE A 153 5.32 -14.31 14.00
N THR A 154 5.65 -15.23 13.11
CA THR A 154 6.94 -15.91 13.07
C THR A 154 7.57 -15.36 11.80
N GLY A 155 8.38 -14.30 11.87
CA GLY A 155 9.65 -14.42 12.58
C GLY A 155 10.36 -15.59 11.93
N SER A 156 11.06 -15.32 10.83
CA SER A 156 11.85 -16.26 10.07
C SER A 156 12.49 -17.31 10.97
N THR A 157 12.04 -18.56 10.85
CA THR A 157 12.99 -19.66 10.91
C THR A 157 13.78 -19.59 9.61
N ILE A 158 14.94 -18.95 9.71
CA ILE A 158 16.26 -19.18 9.10
C ILE A 158 17.04 -17.88 9.27
#